data_AF-A0A2K2V422-F1
#
_entry.id   AF-A0A2K2V422-F1
#
_cell.length_a   1.000
_cell.length_b   1.000
_cell.length_c   1.000
_cell.angle_alpha   90.00
_cell.angle_beta   90.00
_cell.angle_gamma   90.00
#
_symmetry.space_group_name_H-M   'P 1'
#
loop_
_entity.id
_entity.type
_entity.pdbx_description
1 polymer ?
#
loop_
_entity_poly.entity_id
_entity_poly.type
_entity_poly.pdbx_seq_one_letter_code
_entity_poly.pdbx_strand_id
1 'polypeptide(L)'
;MRRFLLEISAHMYKEIKYIMRDPAWLVVFSIFPYVMAAMSCLMGIASSYISPDAFSEFQRNTGSSNAMLYFLTGYGIMFPSFLVVSVASENTGAEIASGTLEQIFVSPAKRELFILFSSFPYILFAMLGLIVSYAPLLLMGISILDFLIAMTMVFIGLLPLLGLGVLASNLTIKVKEYWSAANFLQAFLTLFSGFAYPISFLPEWMRLVSHVLPTSYAVELVRKYVEAHSISYSNLYGIVLMAIAYITAGVMSFRLVEKEGERSGSIYSS
;
A
#
# COMPACT_ATOMS: atom_id res chain seq x y z
N MET A 1 -3.40 -12.96 27.63
CA MET A 1 -2.39 -12.86 26.55
C MET A 1 -2.40 -14.07 25.61
N ARG A 2 -2.36 -15.31 26.11
CA ARG A 2 -2.34 -16.53 25.24
C ARG A 2 -3.57 -16.70 24.35
N ARG A 3 -4.80 -16.50 24.88
CA ARG A 3 -6.04 -16.59 24.08
C ARG A 3 -6.08 -15.56 22.94
N PHE A 4 -5.69 -14.33 23.23
CA PHE A 4 -5.62 -13.24 22.25
C PHE A 4 -4.61 -13.50 21.11
N LEU A 5 -3.42 -14.00 21.44
CA LEU A 5 -2.43 -14.39 20.42
C LEU A 5 -2.93 -15.54 19.54
N LEU A 6 -3.66 -16.49 20.13
CA LEU A 6 -4.27 -17.59 19.38
C LEU A 6 -5.35 -17.06 18.41
N GLU A 7 -6.20 -16.13 18.84
CA GLU A 7 -7.22 -15.50 17.99
C GLU A 7 -6.60 -14.77 16.79
N ILE A 8 -5.55 -13.96 17.01
CA ILE A 8 -4.83 -13.29 15.91
C ILE A 8 -4.23 -14.32 14.97
N SER A 9 -3.53 -15.32 15.50
CA SER A 9 -2.89 -16.34 14.66
C SER A 9 -3.89 -17.15 13.84
N ALA A 10 -5.06 -17.46 14.42
CA ALA A 10 -6.13 -18.17 13.73
C ALA A 10 -6.73 -17.30 12.61
N HIS A 11 -6.90 -16.00 12.85
CA HIS A 11 -7.38 -15.09 11.84
C HIS A 11 -6.36 -14.92 10.70
N MET A 12 -5.08 -14.70 11.02
CA MET A 12 -4.01 -14.66 10.01
C MET A 12 -3.94 -15.95 9.21
N TYR A 13 -4.10 -17.11 9.85
CA TYR A 13 -4.14 -18.39 9.15
C TYR A 13 -5.34 -18.51 8.20
N LYS A 14 -6.52 -18.02 8.61
CA LYS A 14 -7.71 -17.93 7.74
C LYS A 14 -7.42 -17.08 6.50
N GLU A 15 -6.84 -15.90 6.67
CA GLU A 15 -6.48 -15.00 5.57
C GLU A 15 -5.45 -15.63 4.63
N ILE A 16 -4.39 -16.25 5.18
CA ILE A 16 -3.39 -16.97 4.37
C ILE A 16 -4.05 -18.09 3.56
N LYS A 17 -4.98 -18.84 4.15
CA LYS A 17 -5.71 -19.91 3.45
C LYS A 17 -6.61 -19.35 2.34
N TYR A 18 -7.23 -18.19 2.55
CA TYR A 18 -8.03 -17.51 1.53
C TYR A 18 -7.16 -17.11 0.34
N ILE A 19 -6.03 -16.46 0.62
CA ILE A 19 -5.04 -16.04 -0.39
C ILE A 19 -4.50 -17.25 -1.17
N MET A 20 -4.10 -18.32 -0.48
CA MET A 20 -3.59 -19.54 -1.11
C MET A 20 -4.61 -20.28 -1.97
N ARG A 21 -5.92 -20.05 -1.74
CA ARG A 21 -6.99 -20.68 -2.52
C ARG A 21 -7.08 -20.11 -3.94
N ASP A 22 -6.67 -18.86 -4.14
CA ASP A 22 -6.74 -18.19 -5.44
C ASP A 22 -5.36 -17.68 -5.88
N PRO A 23 -4.48 -18.57 -6.38
CA PRO A 23 -3.15 -18.19 -6.84
C PRO A 23 -3.18 -17.32 -8.10
N ALA A 24 -4.33 -17.19 -8.78
CA ALA A 24 -4.44 -16.35 -9.98
C ALA A 24 -4.13 -14.88 -9.63
N TRP A 25 -4.53 -14.43 -8.44
CA TRP A 25 -4.18 -13.10 -7.96
C TRP A 25 -2.66 -12.88 -7.85
N LEU A 26 -1.89 -13.90 -7.46
CA LEU A 26 -0.43 -13.77 -7.38
C LEU A 26 0.18 -13.51 -8.77
N VAL A 27 -0.32 -14.21 -9.80
CA VAL A 27 0.10 -14.02 -11.19
C VAL A 27 -0.27 -12.62 -11.67
N VAL A 28 -1.50 -12.17 -11.41
CA VAL A 28 -1.95 -10.82 -11.76
C VAL A 28 -1.06 -9.78 -11.08
N PHE A 29 -0.84 -9.86 -9.76
CA PHE A 29 0.04 -8.94 -9.03
C PHE A 29 1.48 -8.93 -9.54
N SER A 30 1.97 -10.07 -10.04
CA SER A 30 3.33 -10.16 -10.59
C SER A 30 3.44 -9.50 -11.97
N ILE A 31 2.40 -9.57 -12.81
CA ILE A 31 2.41 -9.08 -14.19
C ILE A 31 1.99 -7.60 -14.27
N PHE A 32 1.04 -7.18 -13.45
CA PHE A 32 0.37 -5.89 -13.61
C PHE A 32 1.28 -4.65 -13.48
N PRO A 33 2.31 -4.62 -12.59
CA PRO A 33 3.29 -3.53 -12.57
C PRO A 33 4.02 -3.36 -13.90
N TYR A 34 4.33 -4.47 -14.59
CA TYR A 34 4.95 -4.43 -15.92
C TYR A 34 4.00 -3.90 -16.98
N VAL A 35 2.72 -4.28 -16.93
CA VAL A 35 1.70 -3.76 -17.86
C VAL A 35 1.59 -2.25 -17.72
N MET A 36 1.46 -1.74 -16.49
CA MET A 36 1.38 -0.29 -16.25
C MET A 36 2.67 0.46 -16.61
N ALA A 37 3.83 -0.12 -16.29
CA ALA A 37 5.12 0.46 -16.69
C ALA A 37 5.27 0.49 -18.22
N ALA A 38 4.89 -0.58 -18.91
CA ALA A 38 4.90 -0.65 -20.37
C ALA A 38 3.95 0.38 -20.99
N MET A 39 2.71 0.51 -20.47
CA MET A 39 1.76 1.52 -20.93
C MET A 39 2.30 2.94 -20.74
N SER A 40 2.97 3.21 -19.62
CA SER A 40 3.56 4.52 -19.33
C SER A 40 4.77 4.83 -20.23
N CYS A 41 5.61 3.83 -20.49
CA CYS A 41 6.68 3.94 -21.48
C CYS A 41 6.12 4.18 -22.89
N LEU A 42 5.06 3.47 -23.28
CA LEU A 42 4.38 3.67 -24.57
C LEU A 42 3.81 5.09 -24.69
N MET A 43 3.24 5.64 -23.62
CA MET A 43 2.82 7.05 -23.58
C MET A 43 4.02 8.01 -23.74
N GLY A 44 5.17 7.69 -23.14
CA GLY A 44 6.42 8.44 -23.36
C GLY A 44 6.89 8.40 -24.81
N ILE A 45 6.87 7.23 -25.45
CA ILE A 45 7.19 7.07 -26.88
C ILE A 45 6.19 7.85 -27.73
N ALA A 46 4.89 7.74 -27.44
CA ALA A 46 3.85 8.50 -28.13
C ALA A 46 4.09 10.02 -28.05
N SER A 47 4.49 10.50 -26.87
CA SER A 47 4.83 11.91 -26.62
C SER A 47 6.09 12.34 -27.39
N SER A 48 7.05 11.44 -27.61
CA SER A 48 8.26 11.72 -28.39
C SER A 48 7.99 12.00 -29.87
N TYR A 49 6.88 11.50 -30.42
CA TYR A 49 6.46 11.85 -31.78
C TYR A 49 5.93 13.29 -31.89
N ILE A 50 5.43 13.84 -30.79
CA ILE A 50 4.94 15.23 -30.72
C ILE A 50 6.09 16.18 -30.35
N SER A 51 6.98 15.74 -29.47
CA SER A 51 8.12 16.50 -28.98
C SER A 51 9.38 15.63 -28.98
N PRO A 52 10.30 15.80 -29.96
CA PRO A 52 11.47 14.93 -30.14
C PRO A 52 12.37 14.78 -28.90
N ASP A 53 12.35 15.77 -28.01
CA ASP A 53 13.14 15.81 -26.78
C ASP A 53 12.45 15.21 -25.54
N ALA A 54 11.29 14.56 -25.69
CA ALA A 54 10.49 14.08 -24.54
C ALA A 54 11.27 13.16 -23.58
N PHE A 55 12.15 12.28 -24.09
CA PHE A 55 12.96 11.39 -23.23
C PHE A 55 14.11 12.12 -22.55
N SER A 56 14.72 13.11 -23.21
CA SER A 56 15.79 13.90 -22.60
C SER A 56 15.23 14.84 -21.53
N GLU A 57 14.02 15.36 -21.73
CA GLU A 57 13.26 16.11 -20.73
C GLU A 57 12.82 15.23 -19.55
N PHE A 58 12.35 14.00 -19.81
CA PHE A 58 12.06 13.03 -18.76
C PHE A 58 13.29 12.76 -17.89
N GLN A 59 14.45 12.50 -18.51
CA GLN A 59 15.69 12.26 -17.78
C GLN A 59 16.11 13.49 -16.96
N ARG A 60 15.99 14.70 -17.53
CA ARG A 60 16.31 15.95 -16.83
C ARG A 60 15.42 16.16 -15.60
N ASN A 61 14.15 15.80 -15.69
CA ASN A 61 13.18 16.08 -14.64
C ASN A 61 13.07 14.99 -13.57
N THR A 62 13.31 13.73 -13.93
CA THR A 62 13.23 12.60 -13.00
C THR A 62 14.59 12.20 -12.45
N GLY A 63 15.68 12.54 -13.14
CA GLY A 63 17.03 12.05 -12.83
C GLY A 63 17.28 10.60 -13.28
N SER A 64 16.25 9.91 -13.81
CA SER A 64 16.32 8.51 -14.18
C SER A 64 16.72 8.33 -15.64
N SER A 65 17.75 7.53 -15.89
CA SER A 65 18.16 7.15 -17.25
C SER A 65 17.26 6.09 -17.88
N ASN A 66 16.52 5.32 -17.07
CA ASN A 66 15.70 4.21 -17.53
C ASN A 66 14.24 4.40 -17.10
N ALA A 67 13.43 4.90 -18.04
CA ALA A 67 12.00 5.14 -17.81
C ALA A 67 11.24 3.87 -17.36
N MET A 68 11.57 2.70 -17.92
CA MET A 68 10.92 1.44 -17.54
C MET A 68 11.16 1.11 -16.07
N LEU A 69 12.41 1.22 -15.60
CA LEU A 69 12.74 1.00 -14.18
C LEU A 69 12.08 2.04 -13.26
N TYR A 70 12.04 3.30 -13.69
CA TYR A 70 11.38 4.37 -12.93
C TYR A 70 9.88 4.11 -12.71
N PHE A 71 9.17 3.67 -13.75
CA PHE A 71 7.76 3.31 -13.64
C PHE A 71 7.57 1.99 -12.89
N LEU A 72 8.41 0.99 -13.13
CA LEU A 72 8.31 -0.31 -12.50
C LEU A 72 8.48 -0.22 -10.98
N THR A 73 9.42 0.60 -10.51
CA THR A 73 9.61 0.86 -9.06
C THR A 73 8.40 1.57 -8.44
N GLY A 74 7.84 2.56 -9.15
CA GLY A 74 6.65 3.29 -8.69
C GLY A 74 5.40 2.42 -8.61
N TYR A 75 5.08 1.72 -9.70
CA TYR A 75 3.94 0.79 -9.76
C TYR A 75 4.14 -0.43 -8.86
N GLY A 76 5.39 -0.86 -8.66
CA GLY A 76 5.76 -1.89 -7.70
C GLY A 76 5.39 -1.56 -6.27
N ILE A 77 5.25 -0.28 -5.91
CA ILE A 77 4.78 0.15 -4.59
C ILE A 77 3.27 0.45 -4.63
N MET A 78 2.78 1.00 -5.74
CA MET A 78 1.36 1.34 -5.91
C MET A 78 0.44 0.14 -5.68
N PHE A 79 0.71 -0.99 -6.36
CA PHE A 79 -0.18 -2.16 -6.30
C PHE A 79 -0.25 -2.81 -4.91
N PRO A 80 0.87 -3.12 -4.24
CA PRO A 80 0.84 -3.54 -2.84
C PRO A 80 0.11 -2.53 -1.95
N SER A 81 0.28 -1.24 -2.22
CA SER A 81 -0.37 -0.21 -1.40
C SER A 81 -1.90 -0.26 -1.53
N PHE A 82 -2.39 -0.44 -2.75
CA PHE A 82 -3.82 -0.60 -2.98
C PHE A 82 -4.35 -1.88 -2.36
N LEU A 83 -3.63 -3.00 -2.49
CA LEU A 83 -4.05 -4.27 -1.92
C LEU A 83 -4.25 -4.15 -0.40
N VAL A 84 -3.25 -3.62 0.31
CA VAL A 84 -3.29 -3.51 1.78
C VAL A 84 -4.45 -2.64 2.25
N VAL A 85 -4.68 -1.49 1.60
CA VAL A 85 -5.75 -0.56 1.96
C VAL A 85 -7.14 -1.12 1.62
N SER A 86 -7.27 -1.78 0.46
CA SER A 86 -8.56 -2.28 -0.03
C SER A 86 -9.05 -3.46 0.79
N VAL A 87 -8.17 -4.40 1.10
CA VAL A 87 -8.51 -5.57 1.91
C VAL A 87 -8.99 -5.18 3.30
N ALA A 88 -8.37 -4.17 3.92
CA ALA A 88 -8.82 -3.66 5.21
C ALA A 88 -10.28 -3.16 5.15
N SER A 89 -10.61 -2.43 4.08
CA SER A 89 -11.96 -1.94 3.80
C SER A 89 -12.94 -3.08 3.48
N GLU A 90 -12.55 -3.99 2.59
CA GLU A 90 -13.37 -5.13 2.13
C GLU A 90 -13.68 -6.09 3.25
N ASN A 91 -12.70 -6.46 4.07
CA ASN A 91 -12.92 -7.31 5.24
C ASN A 91 -13.92 -6.66 6.20
N THR A 92 -13.81 -5.35 6.42
CA THR A 92 -14.77 -4.62 7.25
C THR A 92 -16.16 -4.58 6.63
N GLY A 93 -16.24 -4.36 5.32
CA GLY A 93 -17.49 -4.40 4.56
C GLY A 93 -18.16 -5.77 4.57
N ALA A 94 -17.37 -6.84 4.46
CA ALA A 94 -17.86 -8.21 4.53
C ALA A 94 -18.50 -8.49 5.89
N GLU A 95 -17.85 -8.07 6.99
CA GLU A 95 -18.40 -8.22 8.34
C GLU A 95 -19.68 -7.39 8.57
N ILE A 96 -19.79 -6.20 7.95
CA ILE A 96 -21.03 -5.41 7.93
C ILE A 96 -22.13 -6.18 7.19
N ALA A 97 -21.83 -6.69 5.99
CA ALA A 97 -22.80 -7.39 5.15
C ALA A 97 -23.29 -8.70 5.76
N SER A 98 -22.45 -9.41 6.53
CA SER A 98 -22.84 -10.63 7.23
C SER A 98 -23.55 -10.38 8.56
N GLY A 99 -23.68 -9.13 9.02
CA GLY A 99 -24.26 -8.80 10.33
C GLY A 99 -23.43 -9.31 11.53
N THR A 100 -22.24 -9.82 11.28
CA THR A 100 -21.31 -10.32 12.31
C THR A 100 -20.51 -9.20 12.95
N LEU A 101 -20.52 -8.00 12.36
CA LEU A 101 -19.89 -6.83 12.95
C LEU A 101 -20.41 -6.61 14.39
N GLU A 102 -21.72 -6.70 14.64
CA GLU A 102 -22.27 -6.55 16.00
C GLU A 102 -21.78 -7.62 16.99
N GLN A 103 -21.49 -8.84 16.51
CA GLN A 103 -20.97 -9.95 17.31
C GLN A 103 -19.46 -9.84 17.57
N ILE A 104 -18.71 -9.17 16.68
CA ILE A 104 -17.29 -8.82 16.85
C ILE A 104 -17.15 -7.62 17.78
N PHE A 105 -18.03 -6.63 17.62
CA PHE A 105 -18.43 -5.75 18.71
C PHE A 105 -18.98 -6.62 19.85
N VAL A 106 -19.19 -6.27 21.10
CA VAL A 106 -19.52 -7.27 22.18
C VAL A 106 -18.44 -8.35 22.49
N SER A 107 -17.62 -8.83 21.55
CA SER A 107 -16.53 -9.78 21.82
C SER A 107 -15.39 -9.13 22.64
N PRO A 108 -14.67 -9.90 23.47
CA PRO A 108 -13.56 -9.39 24.31
C PRO A 108 -12.25 -9.17 23.53
N ALA A 109 -12.21 -9.41 22.22
CA ALA A 109 -11.02 -9.21 21.40
C ALA A 109 -10.80 -7.71 21.11
N LYS A 110 -9.52 -7.27 21.09
CA LYS A 110 -9.16 -5.90 20.70
C LYS A 110 -9.37 -5.72 19.19
N ARG A 111 -10.49 -5.10 18.82
CA ARG A 111 -11.01 -4.97 17.45
C ARG A 111 -10.06 -4.16 16.55
N GLU A 112 -9.41 -3.15 17.12
CA GLU A 112 -8.41 -2.35 16.41
C GLU A 112 -7.22 -3.19 15.93
N LEU A 113 -6.82 -4.19 16.72
CA LEU A 113 -5.70 -5.08 16.39
C LEU A 113 -6.15 -6.15 15.40
N PHE A 114 -7.41 -6.59 15.48
CA PHE A 114 -7.96 -7.52 14.50
C PHE A 114 -7.87 -6.97 13.07
N ILE A 115 -8.33 -5.73 12.85
CA ILE A 115 -8.27 -5.08 11.52
C ILE A 115 -6.82 -4.80 11.11
N LEU A 116 -5.98 -4.37 12.04
CA LEU A 116 -4.56 -4.14 11.75
C LEU A 116 -3.88 -5.44 11.27
N PHE A 117 -4.12 -6.56 11.95
CA PHE A 117 -3.50 -7.84 11.64
C PHE A 117 -4.17 -8.57 10.47
N SER A 118 -5.41 -8.25 10.09
CA SER A 118 -6.06 -8.81 8.91
C SER A 118 -5.37 -8.37 7.61
N SER A 119 -4.78 -7.17 7.61
CA SER A 119 -4.08 -6.60 6.45
C SER A 119 -2.62 -7.09 6.33
N PHE A 120 -2.02 -7.57 7.42
CA PHE A 120 -0.61 -7.98 7.45
C PHE A 120 -0.27 -9.18 6.52
N PRO A 121 -1.08 -10.27 6.46
CA PRO A 121 -0.88 -11.35 5.49
C PRO A 121 -0.80 -10.86 4.04
N TYR A 122 -1.51 -9.79 3.70
CA TYR A 122 -1.53 -9.23 2.35
C TYR A 122 -0.27 -8.42 2.03
N ILE A 123 0.42 -7.86 3.03
CA ILE A 123 1.78 -7.35 2.82
C ILE A 123 2.71 -8.49 2.41
N LEU A 124 2.66 -9.62 3.13
CA LEU A 124 3.49 -10.77 2.80
C LEU A 124 3.15 -11.34 1.41
N PHE A 125 1.87 -11.41 1.07
CA PHE A 125 1.43 -11.84 -0.25
C PHE A 125 1.90 -10.88 -1.36
N ALA A 126 1.77 -9.57 -1.15
CA ALA A 126 2.28 -8.58 -2.09
C ALA A 126 3.80 -8.69 -2.27
N MET A 127 4.54 -8.90 -1.18
CA MET A 127 5.98 -9.15 -1.23
C MET A 127 6.32 -10.40 -2.04
N LEU A 128 5.59 -11.50 -1.85
CA LEU A 128 5.76 -12.70 -2.67
C LEU A 128 5.49 -12.42 -4.16
N GLY A 129 4.43 -11.68 -4.47
CA GLY A 129 4.12 -11.24 -5.83
C GLY A 129 5.25 -10.42 -6.45
N LEU A 130 5.80 -9.43 -5.72
CA LEU A 130 6.92 -8.62 -6.21
C LEU A 130 8.22 -9.43 -6.35
N ILE A 131 8.50 -10.35 -5.44
CA ILE A 131 9.68 -11.22 -5.54
C ILE A 131 9.58 -12.06 -6.81
N VAL A 132 8.42 -12.67 -7.09
CA VAL A 132 8.19 -13.44 -8.31
C VAL A 132 8.27 -12.55 -9.55
N SER A 133 7.67 -11.36 -9.49
CA SER A 133 7.68 -10.35 -10.54
C SER A 133 9.11 -9.96 -10.94
N TYR A 134 9.96 -9.65 -9.96
CA TYR A 134 11.29 -9.08 -10.17
C TYR A 134 12.44 -10.08 -10.15
N ALA A 135 12.19 -11.35 -9.80
CA ALA A 135 13.19 -12.42 -9.85
C ALA A 135 13.97 -12.50 -11.18
N PRO A 136 13.36 -12.27 -12.37
CA PRO A 136 14.12 -12.27 -13.63
C PRO A 136 15.27 -11.25 -13.68
N LEU A 137 15.23 -10.18 -12.88
CA LEU A 137 16.32 -9.20 -12.81
C LEU A 137 17.62 -9.79 -12.25
N LEU A 138 17.54 -10.86 -11.46
CA LEU A 138 18.72 -11.59 -10.98
C LEU A 138 19.46 -12.27 -12.14
N LEU A 139 18.72 -12.72 -13.17
CA LEU A 139 19.31 -13.30 -14.39
C LEU A 139 19.97 -12.22 -15.27
N MET A 140 19.58 -10.95 -15.08
CA MET A 140 20.15 -9.80 -15.78
C MET A 140 21.38 -9.20 -15.07
N GLY A 141 21.89 -9.86 -14.02
CA GLY A 141 23.14 -9.50 -13.35
C GLY A 141 22.99 -8.62 -12.12
N ILE A 142 21.78 -8.34 -11.63
CA ILE A 142 21.59 -7.67 -10.33
C ILE A 142 22.06 -8.61 -9.21
N SER A 143 22.83 -8.07 -8.26
CA SER A 143 23.29 -8.86 -7.13
C SER A 143 22.11 -9.28 -6.24
N ILE A 144 22.17 -10.50 -5.68
CA ILE A 144 21.14 -11.00 -4.76
C ILE A 144 21.01 -10.07 -3.55
N LEU A 145 22.13 -9.48 -3.10
CA LEU A 145 22.16 -8.56 -1.97
C LEU A 145 21.39 -7.26 -2.28
N ASP A 146 21.59 -6.67 -3.46
CA ASP A 146 20.86 -5.47 -3.88
C ASP A 146 19.37 -5.75 -4.04
N PHE A 147 19.02 -6.90 -4.61
CA PHE A 147 17.64 -7.34 -4.72
C PHE A 147 16.97 -7.46 -3.34
N LEU A 148 17.63 -8.11 -2.38
CA LEU A 148 17.11 -8.28 -1.03
C LEU A 148 16.98 -6.95 -0.28
N ILE A 149 17.92 -6.03 -0.46
CA ILE A 149 17.84 -4.69 0.16
C ILE A 149 16.67 -3.91 -0.42
N ALA A 150 16.49 -3.90 -1.74
CA ALA A 150 15.36 -3.25 -2.38
C ALA A 150 14.01 -3.83 -1.88
N MET A 151 13.89 -5.17 -1.81
CA MET A 151 12.69 -5.82 -1.26
C MET A 151 12.46 -5.48 0.22
N THR A 152 13.53 -5.36 1.01
CA THR A 152 13.44 -4.96 2.42
C THR A 152 12.93 -3.51 2.54
N MET A 153 13.40 -2.61 1.68
CA MET A 153 12.92 -1.22 1.64
C MET A 153 11.44 -1.14 1.25
N VAL A 154 11.01 -1.94 0.26
CA VAL A 154 9.59 -2.05 -0.10
C VAL A 154 8.79 -2.52 1.12
N PHE A 155 9.22 -3.61 1.78
CA PHE A 155 8.53 -4.13 2.95
C PHE A 155 8.38 -3.08 4.06
N ILE A 156 9.45 -2.36 4.40
CA ILE A 156 9.43 -1.27 5.40
C ILE A 156 8.49 -0.15 4.95
N GLY A 157 8.52 0.20 3.66
CA GLY A 157 7.64 1.21 3.05
C GLY A 157 6.15 0.87 3.10
N LEU A 158 5.79 -0.41 3.16
CA LEU A 158 4.39 -0.87 3.26
C LEU A 158 3.86 -0.92 4.70
N LEU A 159 4.72 -0.96 5.73
CA LEU A 159 4.28 -1.05 7.13
C LEU A 159 3.34 0.10 7.57
N PRO A 160 3.57 1.38 7.22
CA PRO A 160 2.63 2.45 7.56
C PRO A 160 1.24 2.27 6.99
N LEU A 161 1.11 1.50 5.90
CA LEU A 161 -0.17 1.26 5.25
C LEU A 161 -1.11 0.41 6.08
N LEU A 162 -0.61 -0.35 7.07
CA LEU A 162 -1.47 -1.03 8.04
C LEU A 162 -2.34 -0.01 8.80
N GLY A 163 -1.77 1.14 9.15
CA GLY A 163 -2.51 2.24 9.77
C GLY A 163 -3.50 2.91 8.83
N LEU A 164 -3.12 3.12 7.57
CA LEU A 164 -4.04 3.62 6.53
C LEU A 164 -5.16 2.63 6.21
N GLY A 165 -4.91 1.32 6.28
CA GLY A 165 -5.92 0.28 6.14
C GLY A 165 -6.97 0.38 7.25
N VAL A 166 -6.55 0.59 8.51
CA VAL A 166 -7.49 0.83 9.61
C VAL A 166 -8.32 2.10 9.39
N LEU A 167 -7.71 3.17 8.84
CA LEU A 167 -8.45 4.38 8.46
C LEU A 167 -9.46 4.10 7.33
N ALA A 168 -9.12 3.22 6.39
CA ALA A 168 -10.04 2.76 5.34
C ALA A 168 -11.24 2.02 5.93
N SER A 169 -11.00 1.08 6.85
CA SER A 169 -12.05 0.37 7.57
C SER A 169 -12.98 1.32 8.33
N ASN A 170 -12.44 2.36 8.96
CA ASN A 170 -13.24 3.38 9.63
C ASN A 170 -14.14 4.16 8.67
N LEU A 171 -13.62 4.49 7.49
CA LEU A 171 -14.41 5.13 6.45
C LEU A 171 -15.55 4.20 5.98
N THR A 172 -15.26 2.91 5.82
CA THR A 172 -16.26 1.89 5.47
C THR A 172 -17.36 1.77 6.49
N ILE A 173 -17.04 1.82 7.80
CA ILE A 173 -18.06 1.80 8.86
C ILE A 173 -18.97 3.04 8.76
N LYS A 174 -18.41 4.22 8.46
CA LYS A 174 -19.17 5.47 8.34
C LYS A 174 -20.04 5.54 7.09
N VAL A 175 -19.50 5.12 5.95
CA VAL A 175 -20.17 5.17 4.64
C VAL A 175 -21.10 3.96 4.44
N LYS A 176 -20.89 2.88 5.20
CA LYS A 176 -21.53 1.56 5.02
C LYS A 176 -21.31 0.94 3.63
N GLU A 177 -20.25 1.36 2.94
CA GLU A 177 -19.91 0.89 1.60
C GLU A 177 -18.39 0.77 1.43
N TYR A 178 -17.89 -0.47 1.34
CA TYR A 178 -16.45 -0.75 1.33
C TYR A 178 -15.76 -0.35 0.03
N TRP A 179 -16.44 -0.52 -1.11
CA TRP A 179 -15.86 -0.26 -2.43
C TRP A 179 -15.57 1.23 -2.60
N SER A 180 -16.54 2.09 -2.30
CA SER A 180 -16.36 3.54 -2.33
C SER A 180 -15.28 4.03 -1.38
N ALA A 181 -15.21 3.49 -0.15
CA ALA A 181 -14.18 3.87 0.82
C ALA A 181 -12.75 3.49 0.34
N ALA A 182 -12.58 2.27 -0.18
CA ALA A 182 -11.29 1.81 -0.70
C ALA A 182 -10.85 2.64 -1.92
N ASN A 183 -11.75 2.84 -2.89
CA ASN A 183 -11.46 3.60 -4.11
C ASN A 183 -11.11 5.06 -3.81
N PHE A 184 -11.79 5.69 -2.85
CA PHE A 184 -11.47 7.06 -2.44
C PHE A 184 -10.03 7.17 -1.92
N LEU A 185 -9.61 6.25 -1.06
CA LEU A 185 -8.25 6.24 -0.54
C LEU A 185 -7.21 5.87 -1.61
N GLN A 186 -7.50 4.91 -2.50
CA GLN A 186 -6.61 4.59 -3.61
C GLN A 186 -6.44 5.79 -4.56
N ALA A 187 -7.53 6.50 -4.89
CA ALA A 187 -7.47 7.71 -5.70
C ALA A 187 -6.62 8.79 -5.01
N PHE A 188 -6.80 8.98 -3.70
CA PHE A 188 -5.97 9.88 -2.91
C PHE A 188 -4.49 9.49 -2.97
N LEU A 189 -4.15 8.22 -2.75
CA LEU A 189 -2.77 7.74 -2.86
C LEU A 189 -2.22 7.96 -4.28
N THR A 190 -2.98 7.68 -5.33
CA THR A 190 -2.54 7.87 -6.73
C THR A 190 -2.17 9.32 -7.03
N LEU A 191 -2.96 10.27 -6.53
CA LEU A 191 -2.81 11.70 -6.79
C LEU A 191 -1.66 12.36 -6.02
N PHE A 192 -1.27 11.81 -4.88
CA PHE A 192 -0.31 12.45 -3.99
C PHE A 192 0.96 11.63 -3.77
N SER A 193 1.02 10.35 -4.15
CA SER A 193 2.17 9.48 -3.83
C SER A 193 3.32 9.52 -4.83
N GLY A 194 3.15 10.18 -5.99
CA GLY A 194 4.21 10.26 -6.99
C GLY A 194 4.63 8.91 -7.60
N PHE A 195 3.68 7.96 -7.74
CA PHE A 195 3.97 6.64 -8.31
C PHE A 195 4.47 6.73 -9.75
N ALA A 196 3.86 7.55 -10.60
CA ALA A 196 4.24 7.68 -12.01
C ALA A 196 5.05 8.94 -12.32
N TYR A 197 5.13 9.90 -11.40
CA TYR A 197 5.74 11.21 -11.63
C TYR A 197 6.48 11.68 -10.38
N PRO A 198 7.50 12.54 -10.54
CA PRO A 198 8.22 13.09 -9.40
C PRO A 198 7.33 14.09 -8.65
N ILE A 199 7.42 14.09 -7.32
CA ILE A 199 6.65 14.98 -6.44
C ILE A 199 6.99 16.47 -6.67
N SER A 200 8.14 16.75 -7.29
CA SER A 200 8.54 18.11 -7.69
C SER A 200 7.59 18.76 -8.70
N PHE A 201 6.86 17.97 -9.49
CA PHE A 201 5.85 18.46 -10.44
C PHE A 201 4.55 18.88 -9.79
N LEU A 202 4.31 18.49 -8.54
CA LEU A 202 3.10 18.87 -7.84
C LEU A 202 3.14 20.35 -7.41
N PRO A 203 2.00 21.07 -7.51
CA PRO A 203 1.82 22.37 -6.88
C PRO A 203 2.17 22.32 -5.40
N GLU A 204 2.57 23.46 -4.83
CA GLU A 204 3.11 23.54 -3.46
C GLU A 204 2.16 22.93 -2.41
N TRP A 205 0.86 23.20 -2.52
CA TRP A 205 -0.14 22.63 -1.61
C TRP A 205 -0.27 21.11 -1.73
N MET A 206 -0.18 20.55 -2.95
CA MET A 206 -0.22 19.10 -3.18
C MET A 206 1.05 18.43 -2.64
N ARG A 207 2.20 19.10 -2.81
CA ARG A 207 3.50 18.63 -2.30
C ARG A 207 3.49 18.50 -0.77
N LEU A 208 2.86 19.44 -0.07
CA LEU A 208 2.70 19.33 1.39
C LEU A 208 1.92 18.07 1.78
N VAL A 209 0.86 17.73 1.04
CA VAL A 209 0.09 16.50 1.28
C VAL A 209 0.92 15.26 0.98
N SER A 210 1.68 15.25 -0.11
CA SER A 210 2.61 14.17 -0.45
C SER A 210 3.64 13.91 0.65
N HIS A 211 4.15 14.95 1.31
CA HIS A 211 5.10 14.81 2.43
C HIS A 211 4.48 14.28 3.73
N VAL A 212 3.16 14.17 3.80
CA VAL A 212 2.49 13.47 4.92
C VAL A 212 2.31 11.99 4.59
N LEU A 213 2.22 11.63 3.30
CA LEU A 213 1.93 10.27 2.88
C LEU A 213 3.15 9.34 2.94
N PRO A 214 3.02 8.16 3.56
CA PRO A 214 4.14 7.22 3.69
C PRO A 214 4.54 6.60 2.34
N THR A 215 3.60 6.47 1.42
CA THR A 215 3.80 5.94 0.07
C THR A 215 4.77 6.81 -0.74
N SER A 216 4.73 8.14 -0.57
CA SER A 216 5.67 9.05 -1.21
C SER A 216 7.12 8.77 -0.79
N TYR A 217 7.34 8.58 0.51
CA TYR A 217 8.66 8.23 1.04
C TYR A 217 9.10 6.83 0.62
N ALA A 218 8.17 5.87 0.59
CA ALA A 218 8.46 4.50 0.13
C ALA A 218 8.95 4.50 -1.32
N VAL A 219 8.28 5.24 -2.20
CA VAL A 219 8.67 5.38 -3.62
C VAL A 219 10.04 6.03 -3.76
N GLU A 220 10.28 7.12 -3.05
CA GLU A 220 11.57 7.81 -3.11
C GLU A 220 12.72 6.96 -2.55
N LEU A 221 12.47 6.22 -1.46
CA LEU A 221 13.45 5.33 -0.84
C LEU A 221 13.89 4.22 -1.81
N VAL A 222 12.93 3.54 -2.44
CA VAL A 222 13.23 2.44 -3.37
C VAL A 222 13.88 2.97 -4.65
N ARG A 223 13.40 4.11 -5.19
CA ARG A 223 14.02 4.74 -6.38
C ARG A 223 15.47 5.11 -6.15
N LYS A 224 15.77 5.80 -5.04
CA LYS A 224 17.16 6.19 -4.70
C LYS A 224 18.08 4.99 -4.55
N TYR A 225 17.57 3.88 -4.02
CA TYR A 225 18.35 2.66 -3.91
C TYR A 225 18.59 2.01 -5.27
N VAL A 226 17.54 1.85 -6.08
CA VAL A 226 17.64 1.20 -7.41
C VAL A 226 18.54 2.00 -8.37
N GLU A 227 18.50 3.32 -8.33
CA GLU A 227 19.27 4.17 -9.24
C GLU A 227 20.69 4.44 -8.76
N ALA A 228 20.87 4.76 -7.47
CA ALA A 228 22.15 5.24 -6.94
C ALA A 228 22.82 4.26 -5.95
N HIS A 229 22.21 3.09 -5.69
CA HIS A 229 22.67 2.13 -4.68
C HIS A 229 22.89 2.79 -3.30
N SER A 230 22.14 3.86 -3.04
CA SER A 230 22.32 4.72 -1.87
C SER A 230 21.15 4.54 -0.90
N ILE A 231 21.47 4.23 0.35
CA ILE A 231 20.47 4.14 1.41
C ILE A 231 20.30 5.53 2.01
N SER A 232 19.15 6.15 1.76
CA SER A 232 18.78 7.40 2.43
C SER A 232 18.26 7.11 3.83
N TYR A 233 19.16 7.14 4.81
CA TYR A 233 18.81 6.90 6.22
C TYR A 233 17.74 7.87 6.73
N SER A 234 17.74 9.13 6.27
CA SER A 234 16.69 10.11 6.61
C SER A 234 15.31 9.63 6.17
N ASN A 235 15.17 9.11 4.95
CA ASN A 235 13.90 8.60 4.43
C ASN A 235 13.50 7.31 5.17
N LEU A 236 14.46 6.46 5.50
CA LEU A 236 14.21 5.23 6.26
C LEU A 236 13.69 5.54 7.68
N TYR A 237 14.32 6.47 8.41
CA TYR A 237 13.81 6.93 9.70
C TYR A 237 12.44 7.59 9.59
N GLY A 238 12.23 8.39 8.54
CA GLY A 238 10.93 9.00 8.23
C GLY A 238 9.83 7.95 8.07
N ILE A 239 10.05 6.90 7.29
CA ILE A 239 9.08 5.81 7.09
C ILE A 239 8.82 5.05 8.37
N VAL A 240 9.84 4.74 9.17
CA VAL A 240 9.65 4.02 10.44
C VAL A 240 8.83 4.87 11.42
N LEU A 241 9.12 6.18 11.50
CA LEU A 241 8.33 7.11 12.31
C LEU A 241 6.89 7.21 11.80
N MET A 242 6.70 7.29 10.48
CA MET A 242 5.38 7.25 9.87
C MET A 242 4.66 5.94 10.13
N ALA A 243 5.35 4.79 10.16
CA ALA A 243 4.74 3.52 10.47
C ALA A 243 4.14 3.54 11.88
N ILE A 244 4.92 4.00 12.85
CA ILE A 244 4.46 4.14 14.23
C ILE A 244 3.30 5.15 14.31
N ALA A 245 3.43 6.30 13.65
CA ALA A 245 2.43 7.36 13.68
C ALA A 245 1.10 6.92 13.04
N TYR A 246 1.12 6.34 11.84
CA TYR A 246 -0.08 5.88 11.13
C TYR A 246 -0.75 4.70 11.82
N ILE A 247 0.01 3.73 12.33
CA ILE A 247 -0.56 2.60 13.08
C ILE A 247 -1.23 3.13 14.36
N THR A 248 -0.56 4.04 15.08
CA THR A 248 -1.11 4.64 16.30
C THR A 248 -2.36 5.47 16.00
N ALA A 249 -2.32 6.32 14.97
CA ALA A 249 -3.44 7.15 14.53
C ALA A 249 -4.62 6.29 14.04
N GLY A 250 -4.36 5.24 13.27
CA GLY A 250 -5.35 4.26 12.83
C GLY A 250 -6.06 3.63 14.02
N VAL A 251 -5.30 3.07 14.96
CA VAL A 251 -5.84 2.48 16.20
C VAL A 251 -6.65 3.49 17.03
N MET A 252 -6.14 4.71 17.22
CA MET A 252 -6.86 5.75 17.96
C MET A 252 -8.16 6.15 17.26
N SER A 253 -8.13 6.34 15.94
CA SER A 253 -9.31 6.68 15.16
C SER A 253 -10.36 5.59 15.21
N PHE A 254 -9.96 4.32 15.21
CA PHE A 254 -10.88 3.18 15.34
C PHE A 254 -11.64 3.23 16.66
N ARG A 255 -10.94 3.46 17.78
CA ARG A 255 -11.57 3.60 19.11
C ARG A 255 -12.54 4.77 19.20
N LEU A 256 -12.30 5.84 18.45
CA LEU A 256 -13.22 6.98 18.40
C LEU A 256 -14.50 6.62 17.64
N VAL A 257 -14.37 5.98 16.48
CA VAL A 257 -15.52 5.53 15.67
C VAL A 257 -16.35 4.49 16.42
N GLU A 258 -15.69 3.57 17.11
CA GLU A 258 -16.34 2.58 17.97
C GLU A 258 -17.18 3.25 19.07
N LYS A 259 -16.58 4.19 19.81
CA LYS A 259 -17.27 4.93 20.88
C LYS A 259 -18.43 5.79 20.35
N GLU A 260 -18.28 6.37 19.16
CA GLU A 260 -19.33 7.13 18.47
C GLU A 260 -20.50 6.23 18.07
N GLY A 261 -20.21 5.04 17.56
CA GLY A 261 -21.22 4.05 17.19
C GLY A 261 -21.96 3.44 18.37
N GLU A 262 -21.26 3.20 19.50
CA GLU A 262 -21.91 2.77 20.76
C GLU A 262 -22.88 3.82 21.31
N ARG A 263 -22.57 5.11 21.15
CA ARG A 263 -23.40 6.23 21.65
C ARG A 263 -24.59 6.55 20.76
N SER A 264 -24.43 6.43 19.44
CA SER A 264 -25.45 6.78 18.47
C SER A 264 -26.44 5.65 18.19
N GLY A 265 -26.12 4.42 18.60
CA GLY A 265 -26.92 3.23 18.29
C GLY A 265 -26.90 2.86 16.80
N SER A 266 -26.16 3.59 15.95
CA SER A 266 -26.17 3.43 14.49
C SER A 266 -25.46 2.16 14.01
N ILE A 267 -24.69 1.52 14.90
CA ILE A 267 -24.11 0.19 14.67
C ILE A 267 -25.22 -0.88 14.76
N TYR A 268 -26.28 -0.65 15.55
CA TYR A 268 -27.39 -1.59 15.79
C TYR A 268 -28.64 -1.33 14.95
N SER A 269 -28.71 -0.20 14.24
CA SER A 269 -29.80 0.08 13.30
C SER A 269 -29.34 -0.23 11.87
N SER A 270 -29.48 -1.50 11.50
CA SER A 270 -29.52 -1.93 10.10
C SER A 270 -30.95 -1.91 9.57
#